data_AF-A0A712KJF2-F1
#
_entry.id   AF-A0A712KJF2-F1
#
_cell.length_a   1.000
_cell.length_b   1.000
_cell.length_c   1.000
_cell.angle_alpha   90.00
_cell.angle_beta   90.00
_cell.angle_gamma   90.00
#
_symmetry.space_group_name_H-M   'P 1'
#
loop_
_entity.id
_entity.type
_entity.pdbx_description
1 polymer ?
#
loop_
_entity_poly.entity_id
_entity_poly.type
_entity_poly.pdbx_seq_one_letter_code
_entity_poly.pdbx_strand_id
1 'polypeptide(L)'
;AIGRLIYEQVKTRLEKNQNGADIPNKPLFLQNVGLVDVLFKGDGRFLAGTFVSDAIDRTSIGARAATGCQFMRAHQAPDAPDQVSFWQIITLSEVVSPTTVVDVLAVSGNNVLFGHGTGTGITSWRQVAMLEGGAFTGGISAPNMRGDTLVTVGDGTGGMAKGDVDGAGFNGNNLNIKSWNGIGFQNSEDLAIRAYISTRLGVIAAAENLQAGSAIFNKNGDVYGDIWGGGSGPGWLSAFVASKPARQYITMVGVYQNDKTKPFMLHDDGSGVFLATTDMLSGYVQSIRFGAVEHGNLYRSPGFADQLGYVITGVENGDSNDTPDRIQRRLLQLKVNGQWYTVGA
;
A
#
# COMPACT_ATOMS: atom_id res chain seq x y z
N ALA A 1 45.96 84.38 23.69
CA ALA A 1 46.73 84.70 22.46
C ALA A 1 47.54 83.51 21.96
N ILE A 2 48.43 82.93 22.76
CA ILE A 2 49.33 81.82 22.37
C ILE A 2 48.57 80.56 21.89
N GLY A 3 47.49 80.14 22.57
CA GLY A 3 46.71 78.98 22.15
C GLY A 3 46.07 79.10 20.76
N ARG A 4 45.72 80.32 20.33
CA ARG A 4 45.16 80.59 18.99
C ARG A 4 46.25 80.55 17.91
N LEU A 5 47.45 81.04 18.24
CA LEU A 5 48.60 80.99 17.33
C LEU A 5 49.06 79.53 17.10
N ILE A 6 49.11 78.74 18.18
CA ILE A 6 49.41 77.31 18.10
C ILE A 6 48.33 76.58 17.29
N TYR A 7 47.05 76.88 17.52
CA TYR A 7 45.95 76.28 16.75
C TYR A 7 46.07 76.56 15.24
N GLU A 8 46.33 77.80 14.83
CA GLU A 8 46.47 78.14 13.40
C GLU A 8 47.71 77.52 12.76
N GLN A 9 48.85 77.47 13.47
CA GLN A 9 50.08 76.82 12.98
C GLN A 9 49.95 75.29 12.91
N VAL A 10 49.29 74.68 13.88
CA VAL A 10 49.02 73.23 13.88
C VAL A 10 48.00 72.90 12.79
N LYS A 11 46.98 73.73 12.60
CA LYS A 11 45.97 73.54 11.55
C LYS A 11 46.60 73.55 10.16
N THR A 12 47.46 74.52 9.86
CA THR A 12 48.16 74.58 8.55
C THR A 12 49.04 73.35 8.32
N ARG A 13 49.83 72.93 9.32
CA ARG A 13 50.69 71.74 9.21
C ARG A 13 49.94 70.40 9.11
N LEU A 14 48.64 70.38 9.39
CA LEU A 14 47.79 69.18 9.30
C LEU A 14 46.86 69.20 8.08
N GLU A 15 46.93 70.22 7.21
CA GLU A 15 46.10 70.26 6.00
C GLU A 15 46.53 69.16 5.03
N LYS A 16 45.55 68.39 4.52
CA LYS A 16 45.79 67.21 3.66
C LYS A 16 46.60 67.52 2.40
N ASN A 17 46.49 68.75 1.89
CA ASN A 17 47.21 69.24 0.71
C ASN A 17 48.69 69.61 1.00
N GLN A 18 49.09 69.76 2.28
CA GLN A 18 50.49 70.01 2.66
C GLN A 18 51.28 68.73 2.94
N ASN A 19 50.62 67.64 3.33
CA ASN A 19 51.27 66.35 3.58
C ASN A 19 51.81 65.74 2.27
N GLY A 20 53.14 65.74 2.11
CA GLY A 20 53.84 65.22 0.92
C GLY A 20 53.93 66.20 -0.25
N ALA A 21 53.66 67.49 -0.02
CA ALA A 21 53.88 68.56 -1.01
C ALA A 21 55.38 68.84 -1.24
N ASP A 22 56.21 68.52 -0.24
CA ASP A 22 57.67 68.62 -0.24
C ASP A 22 58.36 67.49 -1.02
N ILE A 23 57.63 66.46 -1.46
CA ILE A 23 58.17 65.37 -2.27
C ILE A 23 58.42 65.89 -3.70
N PRO A 24 59.69 66.05 -4.15
CA PRO A 24 60.00 66.72 -5.41
C PRO A 24 59.58 65.92 -6.65
N ASN A 25 59.61 64.58 -6.54
CA ASN A 25 59.18 63.67 -7.60
C ASN A 25 58.39 62.52 -6.98
N LYS A 26 57.06 62.68 -6.92
CA LYS A 26 56.14 61.69 -6.34
C LYS A 26 56.21 60.33 -7.05
N PRO A 27 56.25 60.23 -8.40
CA PRO A 27 56.46 58.96 -9.08
C PRO A 27 57.76 58.23 -8.67
N LEU A 28 58.90 58.94 -8.64
CA LEU A 28 60.19 58.35 -8.25
C LEU A 28 60.20 57.98 -6.76
N PHE A 29 59.57 58.77 -5.89
CA PHE A 29 59.41 58.44 -4.48
C PHE A 29 58.68 57.11 -4.32
N LEU A 30 57.52 56.94 -4.98
CA LEU A 30 56.77 55.68 -4.97
C LEU A 30 57.60 54.52 -5.52
N GLN A 31 58.44 54.75 -6.54
CA GLN A 31 59.31 53.73 -7.12
C GLN A 31 60.38 53.29 -6.11
N ASN A 32 61.02 54.26 -5.46
CA ASN A 32 62.09 54.03 -4.49
C ASN A 32 61.59 53.29 -3.24
N VAL A 33 60.35 53.53 -2.81
CA VAL A 33 59.74 52.79 -1.68
C VAL A 33 59.02 51.50 -2.13
N GLY A 34 59.16 51.10 -3.41
CA GLY A 34 58.55 49.89 -3.95
C GLY A 34 57.03 49.91 -4.00
N LEU A 35 56.40 51.09 -3.89
CA LEU A 35 54.95 51.26 -3.87
C LEU A 35 54.33 51.46 -5.25
N VAL A 36 55.12 51.66 -6.31
CA VAL A 36 54.59 51.75 -7.69
C VAL A 36 53.80 50.49 -8.06
N ASP A 37 54.36 49.32 -7.78
CA ASP A 37 53.73 48.04 -8.10
C ASP A 37 52.69 47.62 -7.05
N VAL A 38 52.72 48.22 -5.85
CA VAL A 38 51.73 47.97 -4.77
C VAL A 38 50.46 48.80 -4.96
N LEU A 39 50.56 49.99 -5.57
CA LEU A 39 49.45 50.94 -5.71
C LEU A 39 48.72 50.85 -7.06
N PHE A 40 49.41 50.46 -8.14
CA PHE A 40 48.86 50.55 -9.51
C PHE A 40 48.72 49.22 -10.23
N LYS A 41 49.20 48.13 -9.65
CA LYS A 41 49.09 46.80 -10.23
C LYS A 41 48.23 45.94 -9.34
N GLY A 42 47.12 45.45 -9.90
CA GLY A 42 46.35 44.34 -9.34
C GLY A 42 47.14 43.02 -9.36
N ASP A 43 48.43 43.03 -9.02
CA ASP A 43 49.33 41.87 -9.03
C ASP A 43 49.22 41.08 -7.70
N GLY A 44 48.10 41.18 -6.99
CA GLY A 44 47.80 40.31 -5.85
C GLY A 44 48.68 40.48 -4.60
N ARG A 45 49.44 41.58 -4.44
CA ARG A 45 50.35 41.79 -3.29
C ARG A 45 49.79 42.68 -2.16
N PHE A 46 48.71 43.41 -2.42
CA PHE A 46 47.84 43.94 -1.36
C PHE A 46 46.70 42.94 -1.16
N LEU A 47 46.21 42.73 0.06
CA LEU A 47 45.08 41.84 0.36
C LEU A 47 43.82 42.31 -0.39
N ALA A 48 43.69 41.95 -1.67
CA ALA A 48 42.60 42.36 -2.55
C ALA A 48 41.24 41.77 -2.14
N GLY A 49 41.23 40.93 -1.09
CA GLY A 49 40.03 40.55 -0.35
C GLY A 49 39.42 41.66 0.53
N THR A 50 40.03 42.85 0.62
CA THR A 50 39.50 44.01 1.35
C THR A 50 39.01 45.12 0.40
N PHE A 51 38.12 46.02 0.88
CA PHE A 51 37.65 47.17 0.09
C PHE A 51 38.84 47.99 -0.43
N VAL A 52 38.99 48.13 -1.75
CA VAL A 52 39.97 49.05 -2.36
C VAL A 52 39.26 50.31 -2.86
N SER A 53 38.34 50.16 -3.82
CA SER A 53 37.44 51.22 -4.28
C SER A 53 36.29 50.63 -5.11
N ASP A 54 35.21 51.38 -5.27
CA ASP A 54 34.07 50.97 -6.12
C ASP A 54 34.47 50.74 -7.59
N ALA A 55 35.50 51.45 -8.07
CA ALA A 55 35.97 51.27 -9.45
C ALA A 55 36.63 49.90 -9.66
N ILE A 56 37.36 49.41 -8.65
CA ILE A 56 38.00 48.10 -8.69
C ILE A 56 36.97 46.98 -8.54
N ASP A 57 35.98 47.16 -7.66
CA ASP A 57 34.90 46.18 -7.45
C ASP A 57 34.06 45.94 -8.70
N ARG A 58 33.86 46.96 -9.54
CA ARG A 58 33.12 46.89 -10.81
C ARG A 58 33.91 46.30 -11.97
N THR A 59 35.22 46.05 -11.76
CA THR A 59 36.06 45.44 -12.79
C THR A 59 35.81 43.93 -12.82
N SER A 60 35.82 43.33 -14.02
CA SER A 60 35.58 41.90 -14.21
C SER A 60 36.46 41.05 -13.30
N ILE A 61 35.85 40.04 -12.69
CA ILE A 61 36.49 39.01 -11.88
C ILE A 61 37.52 38.25 -12.72
N GLY A 62 37.14 37.79 -13.93
CA GLY A 62 38.07 37.10 -14.84
C GLY A 62 39.26 37.97 -15.26
N ALA A 63 39.01 39.24 -15.62
CA ALA A 63 40.07 40.17 -16.00
C ALA A 63 41.08 40.42 -14.88
N ARG A 64 40.61 40.50 -13.63
CA ARG A 64 41.47 40.64 -12.45
C ARG A 64 42.17 39.35 -12.10
N ALA A 65 41.51 38.20 -12.24
CA ALA A 65 42.18 36.91 -12.09
C ALA A 65 43.38 36.81 -13.05
N ALA A 66 43.21 37.26 -14.30
CA ALA A 66 44.26 37.26 -15.31
C ALA A 66 45.50 38.13 -15.00
N THR A 67 45.42 39.04 -14.04
CA THR A 67 46.58 39.80 -13.53
C THR A 67 47.26 39.12 -12.34
N GLY A 68 46.82 37.91 -11.96
CA GLY A 68 47.30 37.17 -10.80
C GLY A 68 46.53 37.47 -9.51
N CYS A 69 45.39 38.18 -9.54
CA CYS A 69 44.56 38.34 -8.34
C CYS A 69 43.91 37.01 -7.93
N GLN A 70 44.35 36.46 -6.80
CA GLN A 70 43.74 35.27 -6.20
C GLN A 70 42.63 35.60 -5.21
N PHE A 71 42.75 36.68 -4.45
CA PHE A 71 41.74 37.10 -3.48
C PHE A 71 41.13 38.41 -3.93
N MET A 72 39.82 38.47 -4.12
CA MET A 72 39.17 39.70 -4.53
C MET A 72 37.80 39.90 -3.89
N ARG A 73 37.44 41.16 -3.64
CA ARG A 73 36.03 41.52 -3.55
C ARG A 73 35.49 41.92 -4.92
N ALA A 74 34.23 41.56 -5.22
CA ALA A 74 33.50 41.98 -6.40
C ALA A 74 32.11 42.50 -6.02
N HIS A 75 31.72 43.63 -6.58
CA HIS A 75 30.38 44.21 -6.44
C HIS A 75 30.08 45.03 -7.68
N GLN A 76 28.95 44.76 -8.32
CA GLN A 76 28.61 45.34 -9.63
C GLN A 76 29.68 45.05 -10.72
N ALA A 77 30.46 43.98 -10.58
CA ALA A 77 31.31 43.48 -11.66
C ALA A 77 30.42 42.85 -12.74
N PRO A 78 30.74 43.01 -14.03
CA PRO A 78 29.90 42.52 -15.12
C PRO A 78 29.69 40.99 -15.10
N ASP A 79 30.61 40.26 -14.48
CA ASP A 79 30.64 38.81 -14.36
C ASP A 79 30.42 38.31 -12.92
N ALA A 80 30.01 39.18 -11.99
CA ALA A 80 29.58 38.78 -10.65
C ALA A 80 28.31 37.91 -10.70
N PRO A 81 28.07 37.04 -9.69
CA PRO A 81 26.85 36.22 -9.63
C PRO A 81 25.56 37.04 -9.68
N ASP A 82 25.57 38.24 -9.08
CA ASP A 82 24.52 39.24 -9.16
C ASP A 82 25.13 40.65 -9.04
N GLN A 83 24.33 41.69 -9.30
CA GLN A 83 24.76 43.09 -9.30
C GLN A 83 24.43 43.85 -7.99
N VAL A 84 23.95 43.15 -6.95
CA VAL A 84 23.43 43.73 -5.70
C VAL A 84 24.33 43.41 -4.51
N SER A 85 24.89 42.21 -4.49
CA SER A 85 25.62 41.63 -3.37
C SER A 85 27.11 41.93 -3.46
N PHE A 86 27.76 42.04 -2.30
CA PHE A 86 29.21 42.10 -2.20
C PHE A 86 29.77 40.69 -2.08
N TRP A 87 30.51 40.26 -3.10
CA TRP A 87 31.08 38.92 -3.18
C TRP A 87 32.54 38.91 -2.76
N GLN A 88 32.89 38.00 -1.86
CA GLN A 88 34.27 37.59 -1.63
C GLN A 88 34.60 36.46 -2.61
N ILE A 89 35.67 36.62 -3.37
CA ILE A 89 36.06 35.72 -4.44
C ILE A 89 37.45 35.17 -4.14
N ILE A 90 37.60 33.87 -4.34
CA ILE A 90 38.88 33.17 -4.33
C ILE A 90 39.06 32.50 -5.68
N THR A 91 40.09 32.88 -6.42
CA THR A 91 40.48 32.21 -7.66
C THR A 91 41.18 30.89 -7.32
N LEU A 92 40.70 29.80 -7.91
CA LEU A 92 41.13 28.43 -7.64
C LEU A 92 42.21 27.94 -8.62
N SER A 93 42.31 28.58 -9.79
CA SER A 93 43.37 28.33 -10.77
C SER A 93 44.45 29.42 -10.74
N GLU A 94 45.68 29.07 -11.14
CA GLU A 94 46.69 30.07 -11.47
C GLU A 94 46.37 30.67 -12.84
N VAL A 95 46.10 31.97 -12.89
CA VAL A 95 45.63 32.65 -14.10
C VAL A 95 46.69 33.66 -14.51
N VAL A 96 47.25 33.46 -15.69
CA VAL A 96 48.41 34.22 -16.19
C VAL A 96 48.14 34.95 -17.50
N SER A 97 46.94 34.80 -18.07
CA SER A 97 46.55 35.51 -19.30
C SER A 97 45.02 35.60 -19.47
N PRO A 98 44.53 36.45 -20.38
CA PRO A 98 43.10 36.55 -20.70
C PRO A 98 42.46 35.27 -21.23
N THR A 99 43.26 34.32 -21.75
CA THR A 99 42.75 33.05 -22.31
C THR A 99 42.83 31.89 -21.32
N THR A 100 43.48 32.06 -20.17
CA THR A 100 43.55 31.02 -19.13
C THR A 100 42.18 30.79 -18.51
N VAL A 101 41.89 29.53 -18.18
CA VAL A 101 40.67 29.15 -17.46
C VAL A 101 40.70 29.76 -16.06
N VAL A 102 39.57 30.36 -15.69
CA VAL A 102 39.36 30.96 -14.36
C VAL A 102 38.24 30.20 -13.68
N ASP A 103 38.61 29.44 -12.66
CA ASP A 103 37.65 28.84 -11.74
C ASP A 103 37.70 29.61 -10.42
N VAL A 104 36.54 29.97 -9.87
CA VAL A 104 36.46 30.76 -8.64
C VAL A 104 35.47 30.18 -7.64
N LEU A 105 35.75 30.39 -6.37
CA LEU A 105 34.79 30.27 -5.28
C LEU A 105 34.30 31.67 -4.89
N ALA A 106 32.99 31.91 -4.94
CA ALA A 106 32.36 33.17 -4.56
C ALA A 106 31.47 32.99 -3.33
N VAL A 107 31.61 33.87 -2.35
CA VAL A 107 30.86 33.86 -1.08
C VAL A 107 30.25 35.23 -0.81
N SER A 108 28.95 35.26 -0.54
CA SER A 108 28.24 36.46 -0.07
C SER A 108 27.15 36.03 0.92
N GLY A 109 27.33 36.39 2.20
CA GLY A 109 26.45 35.90 3.26
C GLY A 109 26.39 34.37 3.28
N ASN A 110 25.19 33.82 3.10
CA ASN A 110 24.94 32.37 3.05
C ASN A 110 25.05 31.76 1.63
N ASN A 111 25.32 32.58 0.62
CA ASN A 111 25.44 32.09 -0.75
C ASN A 111 26.90 31.71 -1.03
N VAL A 112 27.10 30.47 -1.49
CA VAL A 112 28.40 29.97 -1.96
C VAL A 112 28.24 29.43 -3.38
N LEU A 113 29.07 29.91 -4.30
CA LEU A 113 29.00 29.53 -5.72
C LEU A 113 30.38 29.18 -6.27
N PHE A 114 30.42 28.22 -7.19
CA PHE A 114 31.56 28.01 -8.08
C PHE A 114 31.30 28.74 -9.40
N GLY A 115 32.23 29.60 -9.79
CA GLY A 115 32.23 30.27 -11.08
C GLY A 115 33.24 29.62 -12.02
N HIS A 116 32.89 29.53 -13.29
CA HIS A 116 33.79 29.08 -14.35
C HIS A 116 33.75 30.05 -15.54
N GLY A 117 34.93 30.37 -16.08
CA GLY A 117 35.10 31.17 -17.28
C GLY A 117 36.56 31.26 -17.68
N THR A 118 36.96 32.44 -18.15
CA THR A 118 38.33 32.72 -18.60
C THR A 118 38.80 34.07 -18.06
N GLY A 119 40.04 34.43 -18.36
CA GLY A 119 40.60 35.75 -18.04
C GLY A 119 39.87 36.93 -18.70
N THR A 120 38.89 36.70 -19.57
CA THR A 120 37.98 37.74 -20.07
C THR A 120 36.74 37.96 -19.19
N GLY A 121 36.42 36.98 -18.33
CA GLY A 121 35.28 37.04 -17.43
C GLY A 121 34.75 35.67 -17.03
N ILE A 122 34.05 35.61 -15.89
CA ILE A 122 33.27 34.43 -15.48
C ILE A 122 32.00 34.36 -16.32
N THR A 123 31.72 33.21 -16.93
CA THR A 123 30.59 33.02 -17.85
C THR A 123 29.51 32.10 -17.31
N SER A 124 29.81 31.35 -16.25
CA SER A 124 28.86 30.46 -15.62
C SER A 124 29.05 30.42 -14.12
N TRP A 125 27.93 30.34 -13.39
CA TRP A 125 27.88 30.22 -11.94
C TRP A 125 27.06 29.00 -11.56
N ARG A 126 27.55 28.22 -10.62
CA ARG A 126 26.85 27.08 -10.03
C ARG A 126 26.77 27.29 -8.54
N GLN A 127 25.57 27.33 -7.99
CA GLN A 127 25.43 27.33 -6.54
C GLN A 127 25.99 26.03 -5.97
N VAL A 128 26.85 26.15 -4.95
CA VAL A 128 27.08 25.07 -4.02
C VAL A 128 25.83 25.04 -3.16
N ALA A 129 24.94 24.10 -3.43
CA ALA A 129 23.84 23.85 -2.51
C ALA A 129 24.49 23.51 -1.16
N MET A 130 24.48 24.46 -0.22
CA MET A 130 24.64 24.12 1.18
C MET A 130 23.50 23.15 1.45
N LEU A 131 23.81 21.88 1.66
CA LEU A 131 22.87 20.76 1.70
C LEU A 131 21.82 20.84 2.83
N GLU A 132 21.75 21.96 3.56
CA GLU A 132 20.82 22.21 4.64
C GLU A 132 19.74 23.20 4.18
N GLY A 133 18.52 22.70 4.00
CA GLY A 133 17.31 23.53 3.85
C GLY A 133 16.95 24.04 2.45
N GLY A 134 17.78 23.82 1.43
CA GLY A 134 17.50 24.19 0.03
C GLY A 134 16.91 23.06 -0.82
N ALA A 135 15.98 23.39 -1.73
CA ALA A 135 15.47 22.43 -2.72
C ALA A 135 16.53 22.12 -3.79
N PHE A 136 16.76 20.84 -4.09
CA PHE A 136 17.54 20.40 -5.24
C PHE A 136 16.62 20.32 -6.47
N THR A 137 16.86 21.15 -7.49
CA THR A 137 16.11 21.10 -8.76
C THR A 137 16.87 20.27 -9.79
N GLY A 138 16.36 19.08 -10.12
CA GLY A 138 16.96 18.18 -11.10
C GLY A 138 16.82 16.70 -10.72
N GLY A 139 17.34 15.81 -11.58
CA GLY A 139 17.42 14.37 -11.28
C GLY A 139 18.60 14.05 -10.37
N ILE A 140 18.42 13.11 -9.44
CA ILE A 140 19.49 12.57 -8.60
C ILE A 140 19.88 11.20 -9.17
N SER A 141 21.11 11.07 -9.69
CA SER A 141 21.70 9.79 -10.07
C SER A 141 22.70 9.39 -8.99
N ALA A 142 22.30 8.49 -8.10
CA ALA A 142 23.14 7.99 -7.01
C ALA A 142 22.98 6.48 -6.89
N PRO A 143 24.05 5.71 -6.61
CA PRO A 143 23.96 4.27 -6.43
C PRO A 143 23.07 3.87 -5.23
N ASN A 144 22.95 4.76 -4.23
CA ASN A 144 22.05 4.59 -3.09
C ASN A 144 21.54 5.97 -2.63
N MET A 145 20.26 6.06 -2.24
CA MET A 145 19.66 7.22 -1.59
C MET A 145 19.19 6.83 -0.18
N ARG A 146 19.67 7.55 0.85
CA ARG A 146 19.34 7.28 2.25
C ARG A 146 18.89 8.57 2.93
N GLY A 147 17.83 8.50 3.73
CA GLY A 147 17.42 9.56 4.65
C GLY A 147 17.50 9.04 6.08
N ASP A 148 17.90 9.89 7.03
CA ASP A 148 18.02 9.53 8.46
C ASP A 148 16.65 9.14 9.05
N THR A 149 15.61 9.88 8.66
CA THR A 149 14.22 9.59 9.05
C THR A 149 13.34 9.18 7.86
N LEU A 150 13.57 9.73 6.66
CA LEU A 150 12.59 9.66 5.56
C LEU A 150 13.24 9.90 4.18
N VAL A 151 12.82 9.14 3.16
CA VAL A 151 13.04 9.47 1.73
C VAL A 151 11.67 9.74 1.10
N THR A 152 11.29 11.02 1.00
CA THR A 152 10.05 11.43 0.32
C THR A 152 10.26 11.46 -1.19
N VAL A 153 9.39 10.78 -1.94
CA VAL A 153 9.35 10.83 -3.41
C VAL A 153 8.02 11.47 -3.82
N GLY A 154 8.04 12.75 -4.17
CA GLY A 154 6.84 13.53 -4.51
C GLY A 154 6.80 14.89 -3.80
N ASP A 155 5.71 15.63 -3.99
CA ASP A 155 5.44 16.95 -3.39
C ASP A 155 5.01 16.91 -1.91
N GLY A 156 5.19 15.76 -1.25
CA GLY A 156 4.73 15.49 0.12
C GLY A 156 3.37 14.79 0.22
N THR A 157 2.60 14.68 -0.87
CA THR A 157 1.30 13.96 -0.89
C THR A 157 1.43 12.46 -1.24
N GLY A 158 2.56 12.07 -1.81
CA GLY A 158 2.97 10.68 -2.05
C GLY A 158 4.43 10.44 -1.67
N GLY A 159 4.81 9.17 -1.43
CA GLY A 159 6.20 8.78 -1.17
C GLY A 159 6.35 7.59 -0.23
N MET A 160 7.57 7.35 0.25
CA MET A 160 7.87 6.34 1.27
C MET A 160 8.11 7.03 2.61
N ALA A 161 7.62 6.46 3.72
CA ALA A 161 7.83 6.99 5.05
C ALA A 161 8.11 5.98 6.15
N LYS A 162 9.06 6.30 7.04
CA LYS A 162 9.27 5.52 8.26
C LYS A 162 7.97 5.47 9.06
N GLY A 163 7.63 4.30 9.58
CA GLY A 163 6.57 4.16 10.56
C GLY A 163 7.12 3.83 11.95
N ASP A 164 6.23 3.80 12.93
CA ASP A 164 6.59 3.86 14.35
C ASP A 164 6.58 2.48 15.03
N VAL A 165 6.40 1.39 14.28
CA VAL A 165 6.24 0.04 14.81
C VAL A 165 7.13 -0.96 14.07
N ASP A 166 7.79 -1.86 14.80
CA ASP A 166 8.60 -2.95 14.24
C ASP A 166 7.73 -4.16 13.83
N GLY A 167 6.83 -3.94 12.86
CA GLY A 167 5.88 -4.93 12.35
C GLY A 167 5.16 -4.44 11.10
N ALA A 168 4.21 -5.21 10.57
CA ALA A 168 3.33 -4.77 9.49
C ALA A 168 1.87 -5.14 9.81
N GLY A 169 0.97 -4.15 9.80
CA GLY A 169 -0.44 -4.35 10.11
C GLY A 169 -1.24 -3.04 10.19
N PHE A 170 -2.54 -3.16 10.48
CA PHE A 170 -3.45 -2.00 10.56
C PHE A 170 -3.14 -1.05 11.73
N ASN A 171 -2.38 -1.51 12.72
CA ASN A 171 -1.99 -0.72 13.90
C ASN A 171 -0.66 0.04 13.74
N GLY A 172 0.01 -0.12 12.59
CA GLY A 172 1.31 0.51 12.34
C GLY A 172 2.23 -0.40 11.54
N ASN A 173 3.22 0.21 10.89
CA ASN A 173 4.19 -0.48 10.05
C ASN A 173 5.60 0.06 10.31
N ASN A 174 6.63 -0.71 9.97
CA ASN A 174 8.03 -0.22 9.99
C ASN A 174 8.28 0.77 8.83
N LEU A 175 7.63 0.53 7.69
CA LEU A 175 7.67 1.37 6.50
C LEU A 175 6.26 1.54 5.93
N ASN A 176 5.91 2.77 5.59
CA ASN A 176 4.68 3.15 4.91
C ASN A 176 5.01 3.59 3.48
N ILE A 177 4.31 3.05 2.47
CA ILE A 177 4.30 3.62 1.12
C ILE A 177 2.97 4.37 0.97
N LYS A 178 3.05 5.70 0.86
CA LYS A 178 1.90 6.61 0.90
C LYS A 178 1.59 7.12 -0.51
N SER A 179 0.30 7.17 -0.83
CA SER A 179 -0.24 7.77 -2.04
C SER A 179 -1.66 8.27 -1.77
N TRP A 180 -2.07 9.36 -2.44
CA TRP A 180 -3.42 9.91 -2.34
C TRP A 180 -4.49 9.06 -3.05
N ASN A 181 -4.11 8.39 -4.14
CA ASN A 181 -5.04 7.64 -5.00
C ASN A 181 -4.56 6.23 -5.37
N GLY A 182 -3.57 5.72 -4.63
CA GLY A 182 -3.05 4.36 -4.80
C GLY A 182 -1.68 4.27 -5.47
N ILE A 183 -1.18 3.05 -5.51
CA ILE A 183 0.14 2.67 -6.04
C ILE A 183 -0.12 1.74 -7.23
N GLY A 184 0.28 2.13 -8.42
CA GLY A 184 0.13 1.34 -9.64
C GLY A 184 1.41 0.60 -10.03
N PHE A 185 1.28 -0.63 -10.52
CA PHE A 185 2.34 -1.41 -11.13
C PHE A 185 2.16 -1.38 -12.65
N GLN A 186 2.94 -0.53 -13.30
CA GLN A 186 2.84 -0.25 -14.72
C GLN A 186 3.75 -1.17 -15.54
N ASN A 187 3.25 -1.70 -16.65
CA ASN A 187 4.10 -2.36 -17.65
C ASN A 187 4.85 -1.29 -18.45
N SER A 188 6.17 -1.43 -18.59
CA SER A 188 7.04 -0.43 -19.22
C SER A 188 6.93 -0.39 -20.75
N GLU A 189 6.44 -1.45 -21.39
CA GLU A 189 6.28 -1.54 -22.84
C GLU A 189 5.08 -0.72 -23.32
N ASP A 190 3.94 -0.84 -22.64
CA ASP A 190 2.66 -0.24 -23.06
C ASP A 190 2.10 0.81 -22.09
N LEU A 191 2.79 1.06 -20.97
CA LEU A 191 2.37 2.00 -19.93
C LEU A 191 1.02 1.65 -19.27
N ALA A 192 0.52 0.42 -19.42
CA ALA A 192 -0.72 -0.01 -18.77
C ALA A 192 -0.48 -0.45 -17.31
N ILE A 193 -1.41 -0.09 -16.41
CA ILE A 193 -1.38 -0.57 -15.02
C ILE A 193 -1.88 -2.02 -14.96
N ARG A 194 -1.03 -2.96 -14.57
CA ARG A 194 -1.35 -4.40 -14.49
C ARG A 194 -1.83 -4.84 -13.11
N ALA A 195 -1.42 -4.12 -12.07
CA ALA A 195 -1.91 -4.29 -10.71
C ALA A 195 -1.87 -2.96 -9.98
N TYR A 196 -2.65 -2.81 -8.92
CA TYR A 196 -2.57 -1.64 -8.05
C TYR A 196 -2.98 -1.95 -6.61
N ILE A 197 -2.55 -1.07 -5.72
CA ILE A 197 -3.03 -0.98 -4.34
C ILE A 197 -3.69 0.37 -4.16
N SER A 198 -5.01 0.43 -3.96
CA SER A 198 -5.72 1.66 -3.65
C SER A 198 -5.60 1.94 -2.16
N THR A 199 -4.72 2.88 -1.81
CA THR A 199 -4.54 3.37 -0.44
C THR A 199 -5.75 4.13 0.08
N ARG A 200 -6.64 4.59 -0.83
CA ARG A 200 -7.89 5.27 -0.49
C ARG A 200 -9.02 4.29 -0.17
N LEU A 201 -9.14 3.20 -0.93
CA LEU A 201 -10.24 2.25 -0.80
C LEU A 201 -9.87 0.98 -0.02
N GLY A 202 -8.59 0.77 0.28
CA GLY A 202 -8.10 -0.47 0.89
C GLY A 202 -8.15 -1.67 -0.07
N VAL A 203 -8.05 -1.43 -1.37
CA VAL A 203 -8.18 -2.47 -2.41
C VAL A 203 -6.81 -2.90 -2.92
N ILE A 204 -6.62 -4.20 -3.11
CA ILE A 204 -5.53 -4.78 -3.89
C ILE A 204 -6.16 -5.44 -5.12
N ALA A 205 -5.71 -5.06 -6.31
CA ALA A 205 -6.30 -5.55 -7.56
C ALA A 205 -5.23 -5.88 -8.60
N ALA A 206 -5.54 -6.87 -9.44
CA ALA A 206 -4.81 -7.21 -10.64
C ALA A 206 -5.77 -7.14 -11.84
N ALA A 207 -5.28 -6.76 -13.02
CA ALA A 207 -6.07 -6.71 -14.24
C ALA A 207 -6.44 -8.12 -14.76
N GLU A 208 -5.67 -9.12 -14.37
CA GLU A 208 -5.89 -10.54 -14.68
C GLU A 208 -6.10 -11.30 -13.37
N ASN A 209 -5.14 -12.15 -12.98
CA ASN A 209 -5.29 -13.02 -11.81
C ASN A 209 -4.51 -12.49 -10.60
N LEU A 210 -5.05 -12.68 -9.40
CA LEU A 210 -4.32 -12.52 -8.14
C LEU A 210 -3.92 -13.91 -7.61
N GLN A 211 -2.62 -14.15 -7.43
CA GLN A 211 -2.09 -15.45 -7.05
C GLN A 211 -1.52 -15.45 -5.63
N ALA A 212 -1.74 -16.54 -4.90
CA ALA A 212 -1.19 -16.77 -3.56
C ALA A 212 -0.72 -18.24 -3.43
N GLY A 213 0.58 -18.47 -3.57
CA GLY A 213 1.11 -19.83 -3.76
C GLY A 213 0.54 -20.44 -5.04
N SER A 214 0.02 -21.68 -4.96
CA SER A 214 -0.66 -22.34 -6.08
C SER A 214 -2.11 -21.88 -6.29
N ALA A 215 -2.70 -21.12 -5.36
CA ALA A 215 -4.07 -20.65 -5.48
C ALA A 215 -4.17 -19.43 -6.40
N ILE A 216 -5.25 -19.35 -7.19
CA ILE A 216 -5.45 -18.27 -8.17
C ILE A 216 -6.88 -17.74 -8.01
N PHE A 217 -7.01 -16.44 -7.75
CA PHE A 217 -8.26 -15.71 -7.92
C PHE A 217 -8.30 -15.15 -9.35
N ASN A 218 -9.22 -15.65 -10.17
CA ASN A 218 -9.32 -15.32 -11.58
C ASN A 218 -10.21 -14.10 -11.80
N LYS A 219 -9.98 -13.34 -12.88
CA LYS A 219 -10.75 -12.13 -13.23
C LYS A 219 -12.25 -12.38 -13.43
N ASN A 220 -12.64 -13.63 -13.71
CA ASN A 220 -14.05 -14.04 -13.80
C ASN A 220 -14.70 -14.32 -12.43
N GLY A 221 -13.97 -14.13 -11.33
CA GLY A 221 -14.42 -14.38 -9.95
C GLY A 221 -14.28 -15.83 -9.47
N ASP A 222 -13.78 -16.74 -10.32
CA ASP A 222 -13.53 -18.12 -9.94
C ASP A 222 -12.21 -18.26 -9.15
N VAL A 223 -12.13 -19.29 -8.32
CA VAL A 223 -10.98 -19.56 -7.46
C VAL A 223 -10.42 -20.94 -7.80
N TYR A 224 -9.18 -20.97 -8.25
CA TYR A 224 -8.44 -22.21 -8.44
C TYR A 224 -7.64 -22.56 -7.19
N GLY A 225 -7.55 -23.85 -6.90
CA GLY A 225 -6.62 -24.38 -5.93
C GLY A 225 -6.65 -25.91 -5.88
N ASP A 226 -5.55 -26.51 -5.45
CA ASP A 226 -5.41 -27.97 -5.37
C ASP A 226 -6.45 -28.62 -4.42
N ILE A 227 -6.99 -27.85 -3.47
CA ILE A 227 -8.03 -28.32 -2.54
C ILE A 227 -9.40 -28.53 -3.21
N TRP A 228 -9.66 -27.91 -4.36
CA TRP A 228 -10.95 -27.98 -5.04
C TRP A 228 -11.03 -29.10 -6.08
N GLY A 229 -9.93 -29.77 -6.41
CA GLY A 229 -9.97 -31.01 -7.20
C GLY A 229 -10.26 -32.21 -6.30
N GLY A 230 -11.27 -33.01 -6.63
CA GLY A 230 -11.58 -34.24 -5.91
C GLY A 230 -10.45 -35.28 -6.05
N GLY A 231 -9.51 -35.29 -5.10
CA GLY A 231 -8.35 -36.18 -5.10
C GLY A 231 -7.20 -35.68 -5.99
N SER A 232 -5.97 -35.77 -5.46
CA SER A 232 -4.66 -35.51 -6.08
C SER A 232 -4.67 -34.89 -7.49
N GLY A 233 -5.16 -33.65 -7.61
CA GLY A 233 -5.21 -32.92 -8.87
C GLY A 233 -5.81 -31.52 -8.71
N PRO A 234 -5.35 -30.54 -9.50
CA PRO A 234 -5.81 -29.15 -9.42
C PRO A 234 -7.23 -28.92 -9.97
N GLY A 235 -8.05 -28.12 -9.29
CA GLY A 235 -9.43 -27.83 -9.71
C GLY A 235 -9.89 -26.38 -9.48
N TRP A 236 -10.87 -25.94 -10.27
CA TRP A 236 -11.59 -24.69 -10.06
C TRP A 236 -12.73 -24.91 -9.04
N LEU A 237 -12.92 -23.96 -8.13
CA LEU A 237 -13.97 -24.01 -7.10
C LEU A 237 -15.35 -24.11 -7.73
N SER A 238 -15.60 -23.42 -8.84
CA SER A 238 -16.85 -23.52 -9.58
C SER A 238 -17.18 -24.96 -9.98
N ALA A 239 -16.20 -25.69 -10.55
CA ALA A 239 -16.35 -27.09 -10.94
C ALA A 239 -16.56 -28.00 -9.73
N PHE A 240 -15.84 -27.75 -8.63
CA PHE A 240 -16.03 -28.48 -7.37
C PHE A 240 -17.47 -28.35 -6.87
N VAL A 241 -17.96 -27.11 -6.74
CA VAL A 241 -19.32 -26.85 -6.24
C VAL A 241 -20.36 -27.42 -7.19
N ALA A 242 -20.18 -27.28 -8.50
CA ALA A 242 -21.09 -27.82 -9.51
C ALA A 242 -21.18 -29.35 -9.49
N SER A 243 -20.11 -30.04 -9.07
CA SER A 243 -20.12 -31.51 -8.91
C SER A 243 -20.82 -32.00 -7.64
N LYS A 244 -21.11 -31.11 -6.68
CA LYS A 244 -21.86 -31.49 -5.49
C LYS A 244 -23.35 -31.63 -5.86
N PRO A 245 -24.03 -32.69 -5.40
CA PRO A 245 -25.47 -32.79 -5.59
C PRO A 245 -26.15 -31.59 -4.93
N ALA A 246 -27.22 -31.08 -5.56
CA ALA A 246 -28.07 -30.06 -4.97
C ALA A 246 -28.60 -30.53 -3.60
N ARG A 247 -29.06 -29.60 -2.74
CA ARG A 247 -29.75 -29.97 -1.49
C ARG A 247 -30.85 -30.99 -1.80
N GLN A 248 -30.67 -32.21 -1.32
CA GLN A 248 -31.68 -33.26 -1.40
C GLN A 248 -32.63 -33.09 -0.21
N TYR A 249 -33.87 -32.71 -0.50
CA TYR A 249 -34.95 -32.73 0.49
C TYR A 249 -35.55 -34.13 0.55
N ILE A 250 -35.99 -34.57 1.74
CA ILE A 250 -36.76 -35.81 1.84
C ILE A 250 -38.14 -35.56 1.23
N THR A 251 -38.40 -36.11 0.06
CA THR A 251 -39.67 -35.90 -0.68
C THR A 251 -40.70 -36.99 -0.38
N MET A 252 -40.25 -38.23 -0.09
CA MET A 252 -41.09 -39.38 0.27
C MET A 252 -40.33 -40.38 1.16
N VAL A 253 -41.08 -41.25 1.86
CA VAL A 253 -40.55 -42.44 2.55
C VAL A 253 -40.97 -43.69 1.77
N GLY A 254 -40.00 -44.49 1.30
CA GLY A 254 -40.23 -45.73 0.53
C GLY A 254 -39.67 -46.98 1.23
N VAL A 255 -39.92 -48.16 0.66
CA VAL A 255 -39.40 -49.45 1.17
C VAL A 255 -38.36 -50.01 0.21
N TYR A 256 -37.14 -50.30 0.69
CA TYR A 256 -36.06 -50.87 -0.13
C TYR A 256 -35.75 -52.31 0.25
N GLN A 257 -35.67 -53.19 -0.75
CA GLN A 257 -35.70 -54.64 -0.56
C GLN A 257 -34.32 -55.33 -0.55
N ASN A 258 -33.21 -54.65 -0.89
CA ASN A 258 -32.01 -55.38 -1.35
C ASN A 258 -30.65 -55.11 -0.66
N ASP A 259 -30.57 -54.28 0.40
CA ASP A 259 -29.31 -54.17 1.16
C ASP A 259 -29.55 -54.10 2.66
N LYS A 260 -29.20 -55.18 3.36
CA LYS A 260 -29.34 -55.36 4.82
C LYS A 260 -28.16 -54.78 5.62
N THR A 261 -27.13 -54.26 4.96
CA THR A 261 -25.90 -53.80 5.64
C THR A 261 -25.95 -52.32 6.03
N LYS A 262 -26.95 -51.57 5.55
CA LYS A 262 -27.08 -50.13 5.80
C LYS A 262 -28.42 -49.84 6.49
N PRO A 263 -28.42 -49.44 7.79
CA PRO A 263 -29.65 -49.20 8.54
C PRO A 263 -30.45 -47.98 8.05
N PHE A 264 -29.83 -47.08 7.30
CA PHE A 264 -30.48 -45.99 6.59
C PHE A 264 -29.82 -45.81 5.23
N MET A 265 -30.62 -45.60 4.18
CA MET A 265 -30.12 -45.14 2.88
C MET A 265 -30.96 -43.96 2.43
N LEU A 266 -30.31 -42.83 2.22
CA LEU A 266 -30.83 -41.82 1.30
C LEU A 266 -30.51 -42.34 -0.10
N HIS A 267 -31.53 -42.43 -0.96
CA HIS A 267 -31.33 -42.89 -2.33
C HIS A 267 -30.47 -41.85 -3.08
N ASP A 268 -29.28 -42.24 -3.53
CA ASP A 268 -28.27 -41.35 -4.13
C ASP A 268 -28.56 -40.98 -5.60
N ASP A 269 -29.77 -41.26 -6.08
CA ASP A 269 -30.21 -40.92 -7.45
C ASP A 269 -30.82 -39.51 -7.55
N GLY A 270 -30.80 -38.73 -6.47
CA GLY A 270 -31.39 -37.40 -6.42
C GLY A 270 -32.91 -37.37 -6.21
N SER A 271 -33.58 -38.51 -6.01
CA SER A 271 -35.03 -38.57 -5.74
C SER A 271 -35.42 -38.03 -4.36
N GLY A 272 -34.49 -38.01 -3.40
CA GLY A 272 -34.76 -37.57 -2.03
C GLY A 272 -35.65 -38.54 -1.25
N VAL A 273 -35.64 -39.83 -1.59
CA VAL A 273 -36.46 -40.83 -0.90
C VAL A 273 -35.69 -41.42 0.29
N PHE A 274 -36.27 -41.32 1.49
CA PHE A 274 -35.80 -42.05 2.66
C PHE A 274 -36.33 -43.49 2.59
N LEU A 275 -35.44 -44.47 2.50
CA LEU A 275 -35.84 -45.86 2.36
C LEU A 275 -35.67 -46.58 3.69
N ALA A 276 -36.77 -47.02 4.30
CA ALA A 276 -36.72 -47.97 5.40
C ALA A 276 -36.48 -49.37 4.85
N THR A 277 -35.61 -50.15 5.49
CA THR A 277 -35.43 -51.56 5.12
C THR A 277 -36.67 -52.37 5.51
N THR A 278 -36.97 -53.44 4.79
CA THR A 278 -38.05 -54.38 5.19
C THR A 278 -37.83 -54.92 6.61
N ASP A 279 -36.57 -55.04 7.04
CA ASP A 279 -36.19 -55.45 8.39
C ASP A 279 -36.57 -54.37 9.45
N MET A 280 -36.51 -53.08 9.12
CA MET A 280 -36.99 -51.99 10.00
C MET A 280 -38.51 -52.00 10.19
N LEU A 281 -39.24 -52.59 9.24
CA LEU A 281 -40.70 -52.78 9.31
C LEU A 281 -41.08 -54.21 9.78
N SER A 282 -40.08 -55.04 10.09
CA SER A 282 -40.29 -56.39 10.59
C SER A 282 -40.57 -56.35 12.09
N GLY A 283 -41.57 -57.10 12.54
CA GLY A 283 -41.96 -57.16 13.97
C GLY A 283 -42.87 -56.03 14.46
N TYR A 284 -43.17 -55.02 13.64
CA TYR A 284 -44.20 -54.02 13.94
C TYR A 284 -45.55 -54.39 13.30
N VAL A 285 -46.64 -53.93 13.91
CA VAL A 285 -48.00 -54.06 13.34
C VAL A 285 -48.11 -53.15 12.13
N GLN A 286 -48.33 -53.75 10.96
CA GLN A 286 -48.46 -53.07 9.67
C GLN A 286 -49.90 -52.66 9.37
N SER A 287 -50.88 -53.36 9.95
CA SER A 287 -52.31 -53.06 9.80
C SER A 287 -53.14 -53.83 10.84
N ILE A 288 -54.38 -53.40 11.07
CA ILE A 288 -55.35 -54.05 11.96
C ILE A 288 -56.66 -54.18 11.18
N ARG A 289 -57.33 -55.34 11.27
CA ARG A 289 -58.67 -55.53 10.70
C ARG A 289 -59.53 -56.45 11.55
N PHE A 290 -60.83 -56.39 11.29
CA PHE A 290 -61.77 -57.43 11.68
C PHE A 290 -62.01 -58.41 10.53
N GLY A 291 -62.11 -59.70 10.85
CA GLY A 291 -62.48 -60.76 9.92
C GLY A 291 -63.95 -60.72 9.50
N ALA A 292 -64.41 -61.83 8.92
CA ALA A 292 -65.82 -62.00 8.58
C ALA A 292 -66.70 -61.91 9.84
N VAL A 293 -67.91 -61.38 9.67
CA VAL A 293 -68.91 -61.31 10.74
C VAL A 293 -69.51 -62.69 10.99
N GLU A 294 -69.58 -63.06 12.26
CA GLU A 294 -70.35 -64.20 12.74
C GLU A 294 -71.51 -63.69 13.58
N HIS A 295 -72.68 -64.28 13.40
CA HIS A 295 -73.86 -63.97 14.19
C HIS A 295 -74.19 -65.12 15.13
N GLY A 296 -74.44 -64.81 16.39
CA GLY A 296 -74.94 -65.72 17.41
C GLY A 296 -76.28 -65.20 17.93
N ASN A 297 -77.16 -66.12 18.33
CA ASN A 297 -78.38 -65.73 19.04
C ASN A 297 -78.04 -65.49 20.51
N LEU A 298 -78.65 -64.49 21.13
CA LEU A 298 -78.50 -64.17 22.55
C LEU A 298 -79.77 -64.50 23.35
N TYR A 299 -80.94 -64.25 22.76
CA TYR A 299 -82.22 -64.58 23.39
C TYR A 299 -82.42 -66.10 23.51
N ARG A 300 -82.59 -66.60 24.74
CA ARG A 300 -82.73 -68.03 25.09
C ARG A 300 -81.64 -68.94 24.49
N SER A 301 -80.45 -68.41 24.27
CA SER A 301 -79.31 -69.11 23.66
C SER A 301 -78.05 -68.82 24.46
N PRO A 302 -77.08 -69.75 24.55
CA PRO A 302 -75.83 -69.51 25.29
C PRO A 302 -74.93 -68.43 24.65
N GLY A 303 -75.28 -67.92 23.45
CA GLY A 303 -74.46 -66.95 22.74
C GLY A 303 -73.12 -67.53 22.30
N PHE A 304 -72.09 -66.68 22.30
CA PHE A 304 -70.72 -67.09 22.05
C PHE A 304 -69.97 -67.31 23.36
N ALA A 305 -69.30 -68.46 23.47
CA ALA A 305 -68.27 -68.65 24.50
C ALA A 305 -67.05 -67.77 24.19
N ASP A 306 -66.26 -67.47 25.22
CA ASP A 306 -64.98 -66.80 25.06
C ASP A 306 -64.06 -67.64 24.14
N GLN A 307 -63.51 -67.00 23.12
CA GLN A 307 -62.68 -67.62 22.12
C GLN A 307 -61.57 -66.67 21.72
N LEU A 308 -60.31 -67.15 21.78
CA LEU A 308 -59.13 -66.36 21.47
C LEU A 308 -59.27 -65.61 20.13
N GLY A 309 -58.98 -64.31 20.20
CA GLY A 309 -58.98 -63.41 19.06
C GLY A 309 -60.34 -62.96 18.55
N TYR A 310 -61.45 -63.41 19.12
CA TYR A 310 -62.76 -62.88 18.76
C TYR A 310 -63.17 -61.72 19.68
N VAL A 311 -63.80 -60.71 19.09
CA VAL A 311 -64.40 -59.60 19.83
C VAL A 311 -65.84 -59.38 19.36
N ILE A 312 -66.70 -58.92 20.27
CA ILE A 312 -68.07 -58.52 19.93
C ILE A 312 -68.02 -57.22 19.14
N THR A 313 -68.64 -57.19 17.95
CA THR A 313 -68.63 -56.03 17.05
C THR A 313 -70.03 -55.46 16.81
N GLY A 314 -71.07 -56.05 17.39
CA GLY A 314 -72.43 -55.57 17.27
C GLY A 314 -73.38 -56.33 18.19
N VAL A 315 -74.44 -55.65 18.61
CA VAL A 315 -75.56 -56.23 19.35
C VAL A 315 -76.82 -55.75 18.63
N GLU A 316 -77.69 -56.69 18.27
CA GLU A 316 -78.91 -56.41 17.54
C GLU A 316 -80.12 -56.74 18.42
N ASN A 317 -81.09 -55.85 18.42
CA ASN A 317 -82.41 -56.07 18.96
C ASN A 317 -83.40 -55.79 17.82
N GLY A 318 -83.82 -56.87 17.16
CA GLY A 318 -84.59 -56.81 15.92
C GLY A 318 -86.06 -56.48 16.16
N ASP A 319 -86.59 -56.77 17.35
CA ASP A 319 -87.97 -56.47 17.73
C ASP A 319 -88.11 -55.23 18.64
N SER A 320 -86.97 -54.62 19.03
CA SER A 320 -86.89 -53.43 19.89
C SER A 320 -87.49 -53.62 21.29
N ASN A 321 -87.48 -54.84 21.83
CA ASN A 321 -87.90 -55.13 23.21
C ASN A 321 -86.81 -54.73 24.24
N ASP A 322 -86.98 -55.09 25.52
CA ASP A 322 -86.04 -54.74 26.60
C ASP A 322 -84.78 -55.64 26.68
N THR A 323 -84.65 -56.62 25.79
CA THR A 323 -83.57 -57.61 25.74
C THR A 323 -82.93 -57.73 24.35
N PRO A 324 -81.59 -57.89 24.22
CA PRO A 324 -80.98 -58.07 22.90
C PRO A 324 -81.23 -59.47 22.31
N ASP A 325 -81.48 -59.53 20.99
CA ASP A 325 -81.83 -60.77 20.28
C ASP A 325 -80.61 -61.51 19.74
N ARG A 326 -79.72 -60.78 19.06
CA ARG A 326 -78.54 -61.34 18.37
C ARG A 326 -77.28 -60.56 18.74
N ILE A 327 -76.16 -61.25 18.63
CA ILE A 327 -74.84 -60.70 18.86
C ILE A 327 -73.96 -61.01 17.65
N GLN A 328 -73.16 -60.02 17.26
CA GLN A 328 -72.17 -60.16 16.20
C GLN A 328 -70.78 -60.22 16.81
N ARG A 329 -69.94 -61.14 16.34
CA ARG A 329 -68.51 -61.14 16.64
C ARG A 329 -67.68 -61.18 15.36
N ARG A 330 -66.45 -60.69 15.45
CA ARG A 330 -65.46 -60.81 14.39
C ARG A 330 -64.11 -61.16 14.98
N LEU A 331 -63.30 -61.85 14.19
CA LEU A 331 -61.92 -62.14 14.51
C LEU A 331 -61.08 -60.86 14.41
N LEU A 332 -60.45 -60.41 15.49
CA LEU A 332 -59.47 -59.32 15.47
C LEU A 332 -58.14 -59.85 14.94
N GLN A 333 -57.65 -59.24 13.86
CA GLN A 333 -56.42 -59.64 13.21
C GLN A 333 -55.43 -58.48 13.08
N LEU A 334 -54.14 -58.80 13.23
CA LEU A 334 -53.01 -57.90 13.01
C LEU A 334 -52.23 -58.38 11.79
N LYS A 335 -51.79 -57.45 10.95
CA LYS A 335 -50.86 -57.75 9.86
C LYS A 335 -49.44 -57.51 10.35
N VAL A 336 -48.60 -58.54 10.35
CA VAL A 336 -47.18 -58.45 10.69
C VAL A 336 -46.40 -59.20 9.60
N ASN A 337 -45.30 -58.62 9.12
CA ASN A 337 -44.47 -59.22 8.07
C ASN A 337 -45.27 -59.67 6.82
N GLY A 338 -46.29 -58.90 6.42
CA GLY A 338 -47.13 -59.22 5.27
C GLY A 338 -48.25 -60.24 5.52
N GLN A 339 -48.24 -60.96 6.65
CA GLN A 339 -49.20 -62.02 6.99
C GLN A 339 -50.20 -61.55 8.05
N TRP A 340 -51.43 -62.08 8.01
CA TRP A 340 -52.47 -61.80 9.00
C TRP A 340 -52.45 -62.83 10.11
N TYR A 341 -52.35 -62.36 11.36
CA TYR A 341 -52.39 -63.16 12.57
C TYR A 341 -53.61 -62.82 13.40
N THR A 342 -54.18 -63.82 14.06
CA THR A 342 -55.26 -63.65 15.04
C THR A 342 -54.67 -63.14 16.35
N VAL A 343 -55.30 -62.14 16.96
CA VAL A 343 -54.82 -61.62 18.25
C VAL A 343 -54.98 -62.66 19.35
N GLY A 344 -53.88 -62.97 20.06
CA GLY A 344 -53.87 -63.94 21.15
C GLY A 344 -53.81 -65.41 20.73
N ALA A 345 -53.61 -65.69 19.43
CA ALA A 345 -53.35 -67.02 18.89
C ALA A 345 -51.85 -67.26 18.65
#